data_AF-A0A4R5DW27-F1
#
_entry.id   AF-A0A4R5DW27-F1
#
_cell.length_a   1.000
_cell.length_b   1.000
_cell.length_c   1.000
_cell.angle_alpha   90.00
_cell.angle_beta   90.00
_cell.angle_gamma   90.00
#
_symmetry.space_group_name_H-M   'P 1'
#
loop_
_entity.id
_entity.type
_entity.pdbx_description
1 polymer ?
#
loop_
_entity_poly.entity_id
_entity_poly.type
_entity_poly.pdbx_seq_one_letter_code
_entity_poly.pdbx_strand_id
1 'polypeptide(L)'
;MEIYKSYLDNIRAALANEIQLSAPEVMFNEDRKRSLLEEQKQLLKKTKNAQPLPSLQDLSSDWGLRPALNQKLGLHPDFQHLKYENGVEYHYIHSMFIDIKGSTNLFKYYSPLVVAIVTNTIQIAAIHTCMVFGGYIQRLHGDGTLVYFGGKQQTRSDSVQRCLSAASLFTHFMKTDIKSFFESRGIKPIYTRIGIDYGNDDDVLWMLAGAGEASEVTTCSLHTSLAPKMQANAKGNGIVVGDNVVGLFPSEFYSPVAARLGEEHRYIFRNQAKNFNYTQYDFDWETYLVQNEHIATNHFNGTIHIKPRQVKVVQPTTGLASIAAVSNPYYGNQVG
;
A
#
# COMPACT_ATOMS: atom_id res chain seq x y z
N MET A 1 -3.77 -7.09 16.45
CA MET A 1 -3.60 -7.89 15.22
C MET A 1 -2.19 -7.70 14.69
N GLU A 2 -1.43 -8.77 14.46
CA GLU A 2 -0.13 -8.72 13.76
C GLU A 2 -0.37 -8.85 12.25
N ILE A 3 -0.71 -7.76 11.58
CA ILE A 3 -1.34 -7.73 10.25
C ILE A 3 -0.48 -8.38 9.16
N TYR A 4 0.84 -8.37 9.34
CA TYR A 4 1.80 -8.92 8.38
C TYR A 4 2.53 -10.18 8.87
N LYS A 5 2.09 -10.77 9.99
CA LYS A 5 2.75 -11.94 10.59
C LYS A 5 2.99 -13.06 9.59
N SER A 6 1.97 -13.43 8.80
CA SER A 6 2.07 -14.53 7.83
C SER A 6 3.14 -14.28 6.75
N TYR A 7 3.42 -13.03 6.42
CA TYR A 7 4.46 -12.64 5.46
C TYR A 7 5.83 -12.70 6.13
N LEU A 8 5.94 -12.15 7.35
CA LEU A 8 7.19 -12.18 8.11
C LEU A 8 7.64 -13.61 8.42
N ASP A 9 6.71 -14.51 8.74
CA ASP A 9 7.00 -15.93 9.00
C ASP A 9 7.58 -16.63 7.76
N ASN A 10 7.09 -16.32 6.56
CA ASN A 10 7.65 -16.87 5.31
C ASN A 10 9.09 -16.37 5.07
N ILE A 11 9.36 -15.08 5.33
CA ILE A 11 10.72 -14.52 5.22
C ILE A 11 11.64 -15.17 6.27
N ARG A 12 11.15 -15.35 7.50
CA ARG A 12 11.88 -16.01 8.58
C ARG A 12 12.27 -17.44 8.22
N ALA A 13 11.34 -18.22 7.66
CA ALA A 13 11.61 -19.58 7.20
C ALA A 13 12.71 -19.60 6.13
N ALA A 14 12.58 -18.76 5.10
CA ALA A 14 13.55 -18.68 4.01
C ALA A 14 14.98 -18.34 4.49
N LEU A 15 15.11 -17.36 5.40
CA LEU A 15 16.41 -16.98 5.95
C LEU A 15 16.96 -17.97 6.98
N ALA A 16 16.12 -18.75 7.66
CA ALA A 16 16.58 -19.77 8.61
C ALA A 16 17.19 -21.00 7.90
N ASN A 17 16.74 -21.27 6.68
CA ASN A 17 17.19 -22.42 5.88
C ASN A 17 18.53 -22.18 5.16
N GLU A 18 19.09 -20.97 5.18
CA GLU A 18 20.39 -20.64 4.57
C GLU A 18 21.36 -20.06 5.62
N ILE A 19 22.59 -20.59 5.65
CA ILE A 19 23.69 -19.99 6.41
C ILE A 19 24.19 -18.81 5.58
N GLN A 20 24.31 -17.63 6.20
CA GLN A 20 24.87 -16.44 5.55
C GLN A 20 26.17 -16.80 4.82
N LEU A 21 26.30 -16.41 3.55
CA LEU A 21 27.45 -16.69 2.69
C LEU A 21 28.72 -16.03 3.28
N SER A 22 29.35 -16.65 4.26
CA SER A 22 30.60 -16.20 4.89
C SER A 22 31.80 -17.06 4.55
N ALA A 23 31.63 -18.10 3.72
CA ALA A 23 32.71 -18.98 3.27
C ALA A 23 32.63 -19.24 1.75
N PRO A 24 33.76 -19.33 1.02
CA PRO A 24 33.78 -19.42 -0.44
C PRO A 24 33.25 -20.74 -1.03
N GLU A 25 32.95 -21.75 -0.20
CA GLU A 25 32.61 -23.11 -0.64
C GLU A 25 31.46 -23.73 0.15
N VAL A 26 30.38 -22.97 0.43
CA VAL A 26 29.14 -23.64 0.85
C VAL A 26 28.50 -24.22 -0.40
N MET A 27 28.87 -25.46 -0.75
CA MET A 27 28.08 -26.27 -1.67
C MET A 27 26.63 -26.22 -1.20
N PHE A 28 25.76 -25.69 -2.07
CA PHE A 28 24.32 -25.67 -1.82
C PHE A 28 23.86 -27.12 -1.64
N ASN A 29 23.61 -27.53 -0.39
CA ASN A 29 23.10 -28.85 -0.10
C ASN A 29 21.78 -29.03 -0.87
N GLU A 30 21.72 -30.02 -1.76
CA GLU A 30 20.55 -30.30 -2.61
C GLU A 30 19.26 -30.48 -1.79
N ASP A 31 19.35 -31.00 -0.56
CA ASP A 31 18.20 -31.13 0.33
C ASP A 31 17.67 -29.77 0.81
N ARG A 32 18.56 -28.80 1.10
CA ARG A 32 18.16 -27.43 1.45
C ARG A 32 17.53 -26.72 0.26
N LYS A 33 18.10 -26.87 -0.93
CA LYS A 33 17.54 -26.32 -2.16
C LYS A 33 16.14 -26.86 -2.44
N ARG A 34 15.93 -28.17 -2.26
CA ARG A 34 14.61 -28.80 -2.37
C ARG A 34 13.62 -28.23 -1.35
N SER A 35 14.04 -28.05 -0.10
CA SER A 35 13.21 -27.45 0.94
C SER A 35 12.79 -26.01 0.61
N LEU A 36 13.72 -25.15 0.18
CA LEU A 36 13.43 -23.77 -0.23
C LEU A 36 12.49 -23.70 -1.45
N LEU A 37 12.69 -24.59 -2.44
CA LEU A 37 11.80 -24.69 -3.59
C LEU A 37 10.38 -25.11 -3.19
N GLU A 38 10.26 -26.00 -2.21
CA GLU A 38 8.95 -26.40 -1.69
C GLU A 38 8.27 -25.25 -0.94
N GLU A 39 9.00 -24.49 -0.12
CA GLU A 39 8.48 -23.28 0.53
C GLU A 39 7.96 -22.27 -0.49
N GLN A 40 8.73 -22.01 -1.56
CA GLN A 40 8.30 -21.14 -2.65
C GLN A 40 7.01 -21.65 -3.33
N LYS A 41 6.93 -22.96 -3.60
CA LYS A 41 5.70 -23.56 -4.17
C LYS A 41 4.52 -23.42 -3.23
N GLN A 42 4.70 -23.63 -1.94
CA GLN A 42 3.62 -23.47 -0.96
C GLN A 42 3.14 -22.02 -0.86
N LEU A 43 4.05 -21.05 -0.91
CA LEU A 43 3.70 -19.63 -0.99
C LEU A 43 2.85 -19.35 -2.23
N LEU A 44 3.32 -19.73 -3.41
CA LEU A 44 2.60 -19.52 -4.67
C LEU A 44 1.24 -20.24 -4.70
N LYS A 45 1.14 -21.42 -4.08
CA LYS A 45 -0.11 -22.16 -3.94
C LYS A 45 -1.10 -21.42 -3.05
N LYS A 46 -0.65 -20.87 -1.91
CA LYS A 46 -1.48 -20.09 -0.98
C LYS A 46 -1.98 -18.79 -1.63
N THR A 47 -1.19 -18.18 -2.50
CA THR A 47 -1.52 -16.89 -3.16
C THR A 47 -2.10 -17.05 -4.56
N LYS A 48 -2.38 -18.29 -5.01
CA LYS A 48 -2.84 -18.59 -6.37
C LYS A 48 -4.08 -17.80 -6.79
N ASN A 49 -4.98 -17.55 -5.84
CA ASN A 49 -6.24 -16.83 -6.08
C ASN A 49 -6.16 -15.36 -5.68
N ALA A 50 -4.94 -14.82 -5.52
CA ALA A 50 -4.66 -13.47 -5.03
C ALA A 50 -5.37 -13.09 -3.72
N GLN A 51 -5.73 -14.11 -2.93
CA GLN A 51 -6.31 -13.94 -1.60
C GLN A 51 -5.21 -13.50 -0.63
N PRO A 52 -5.45 -12.45 0.18
CA PRO A 52 -4.50 -12.03 1.19
C PRO A 52 -4.10 -13.19 2.10
N LEU A 53 -2.85 -13.23 2.57
CA LEU A 53 -2.48 -14.19 3.61
C LEU A 53 -3.28 -13.90 4.89
N PRO A 54 -3.55 -14.93 5.73
CA PRO A 54 -4.53 -14.84 6.82
C PRO A 54 -4.41 -13.60 7.71
N SER A 55 -3.19 -13.18 8.05
CA SER A 55 -2.99 -12.02 8.93
C SER A 55 -3.51 -10.69 8.38
N LEU A 56 -3.70 -10.57 7.07
CA LEU A 56 -4.19 -9.36 6.39
C LEU A 56 -5.67 -9.49 5.96
N GLN A 57 -6.29 -10.68 6.06
CA GLN A 57 -7.67 -10.90 5.61
C GLN A 57 -8.68 -10.09 6.44
N ASP A 58 -8.47 -10.07 7.76
CA ASP A 58 -9.38 -9.43 8.72
C ASP A 58 -9.41 -7.90 8.62
N LEU A 59 -8.35 -7.30 8.05
CA LEU A 59 -8.22 -5.85 7.86
C LEU A 59 -9.42 -5.26 7.11
N SER A 60 -9.87 -5.96 6.06
CA SER A 60 -10.96 -5.47 5.20
C SER A 60 -12.28 -5.32 5.96
N SER A 61 -12.62 -6.30 6.80
CA SER A 61 -13.82 -6.31 7.62
C SER A 61 -13.77 -5.24 8.70
N ASP A 62 -12.62 -5.10 9.38
CA ASP A 62 -12.42 -4.14 10.45
C ASP A 62 -12.52 -2.68 9.95
N TRP A 63 -11.99 -2.41 8.76
CA TRP A 63 -11.94 -1.06 8.19
C TRP A 63 -13.11 -0.78 7.22
N GLY A 64 -14.04 -1.74 7.04
CA GLY A 64 -15.16 -1.59 6.10
C GLY A 64 -14.73 -1.37 4.65
N LEU A 65 -13.57 -1.90 4.27
CA LEU A 65 -13.00 -1.75 2.93
C LEU A 65 -13.78 -2.58 1.91
N ARG A 66 -13.59 -2.25 0.62
CA ARG A 66 -14.08 -3.04 -0.51
C ARG A 66 -12.88 -3.60 -1.27
N PRO A 67 -12.37 -4.78 -0.88
CA PRO A 67 -11.22 -5.38 -1.52
C PRO A 67 -11.49 -5.70 -3.00
N ALA A 68 -10.46 -5.57 -3.82
CA ALA A 68 -10.47 -5.99 -5.21
C ALA A 68 -9.67 -7.30 -5.34
N LEU A 69 -10.26 -8.46 -5.00
CA LEU A 69 -9.51 -9.73 -4.83
C LEU A 69 -9.42 -10.63 -6.08
N ASN A 70 -10.17 -10.35 -7.15
CA ASN A 70 -10.25 -11.18 -8.35
C ASN A 70 -9.78 -10.43 -9.59
N GLN A 71 -8.56 -9.89 -9.52
CA GLN A 71 -8.00 -9.06 -10.58
C GLN A 71 -7.23 -9.89 -11.61
N LYS A 72 -7.14 -9.35 -12.83
CA LYS A 72 -6.15 -9.77 -13.82
C LYS A 72 -5.11 -8.66 -13.95
N LEU A 73 -3.83 -9.02 -13.98
CA LEU A 73 -2.73 -8.05 -14.10
C LEU A 73 -2.91 -7.20 -15.36
N GLY A 74 -2.77 -5.89 -15.23
CA GLY A 74 -2.84 -4.97 -16.37
C GLY A 74 -4.23 -4.85 -17.01
N LEU A 75 -5.29 -5.22 -16.28
CA LEU A 75 -6.66 -5.24 -16.79
C LEU A 75 -7.64 -4.71 -15.73
N HIS A 76 -7.70 -3.39 -15.60
CA HIS A 76 -8.63 -2.71 -14.71
C HIS A 76 -10.10 -3.05 -15.08
N PRO A 77 -10.96 -3.46 -14.15
CA PRO A 77 -12.29 -4.02 -14.46
C PRO A 77 -13.21 -3.04 -15.20
N ASP A 78 -13.14 -1.75 -14.88
CA ASP A 78 -13.96 -0.72 -15.53
C ASP A 78 -13.55 -0.43 -16.98
N PHE A 79 -12.30 -0.75 -17.35
CA PHE A 79 -11.71 -0.44 -18.65
C PHE A 79 -11.32 -1.70 -19.45
N GLN A 80 -11.56 -2.90 -18.90
CA GLN A 80 -11.16 -4.17 -19.53
C GLN A 80 -11.75 -4.39 -20.93
N HIS A 81 -12.87 -3.75 -21.23
CA HIS A 81 -13.53 -3.78 -22.54
C HIS A 81 -12.60 -3.24 -23.65
N LEU A 82 -11.71 -2.28 -23.32
CA LEU A 82 -10.69 -1.75 -24.23
C LEU A 82 -9.67 -2.80 -24.69
N LYS A 83 -9.58 -3.98 -24.06
CA LYS A 83 -8.74 -5.08 -24.57
C LYS A 83 -9.30 -5.70 -25.86
N TYR A 84 -10.61 -5.63 -26.05
CA TYR A 84 -11.30 -6.27 -27.17
C TYR A 84 -11.85 -5.25 -28.18
N GLU A 85 -11.97 -3.99 -27.74
CA GLU A 85 -12.44 -2.89 -28.55
C GLU A 85 -11.24 -2.03 -28.99
N ASN A 86 -11.20 -1.61 -30.26
CA ASN A 86 -10.20 -0.67 -30.76
C ASN A 86 -10.55 0.77 -30.37
N GLY A 87 -10.70 1.02 -29.06
CA GLY A 87 -11.17 2.27 -28.48
C GLY A 87 -10.20 2.88 -27.49
N VAL A 88 -10.53 4.09 -27.06
CA VAL A 88 -9.88 4.80 -25.96
C VAL A 88 -10.94 5.48 -25.09
N GLU A 89 -10.64 5.70 -23.82
CA GLU A 89 -11.55 6.37 -22.89
C GLU A 89 -10.78 7.34 -21.98
N TYR A 90 -11.35 8.50 -21.67
CA TYR A 90 -10.79 9.42 -20.69
C TYR A 90 -11.44 9.21 -19.32
N HIS A 91 -10.63 8.98 -18.29
CA HIS A 91 -11.13 8.82 -16.93
C HIS A 91 -10.01 8.92 -15.90
N TYR A 92 -10.26 9.61 -14.78
CA TYR A 92 -9.28 9.84 -13.73
C TYR A 92 -8.69 8.54 -13.16
N ILE A 93 -7.46 8.64 -12.64
CA ILE A 93 -6.88 7.59 -11.81
C ILE A 93 -5.79 8.14 -10.87
N HIS A 94 -5.61 7.49 -9.72
CA HIS A 94 -4.39 7.61 -8.93
C HIS A 94 -3.41 6.53 -9.34
N SER A 95 -2.20 6.92 -9.70
CA SER A 95 -1.10 6.01 -10.01
C SER A 95 -0.14 5.95 -8.84
N MET A 96 0.06 4.77 -8.28
CA MET A 96 1.01 4.51 -7.20
C MET A 96 2.10 3.57 -7.69
N PHE A 97 3.37 3.96 -7.54
CA PHE A 97 4.51 3.11 -7.80
C PHE A 97 5.26 2.82 -6.51
N ILE A 98 5.37 1.54 -6.17
CA ILE A 98 6.06 1.01 -4.99
C ILE A 98 7.36 0.36 -5.46
N ASP A 99 8.47 0.63 -4.79
CA ASP A 99 9.79 0.07 -5.10
C ASP A 99 10.50 -0.38 -3.82
N ILE A 100 11.13 -1.55 -3.86
CA ILE A 100 11.90 -2.10 -2.73
C ILE A 100 13.37 -1.77 -2.94
N LYS A 101 13.87 -0.78 -2.20
CA LYS A 101 15.28 -0.38 -2.27
C LYS A 101 16.15 -1.24 -1.36
N GLY A 102 17.32 -1.59 -1.88
CA GLY A 102 18.34 -2.34 -1.16
C GLY A 102 18.22 -3.87 -1.29
N SER A 103 17.18 -4.38 -1.97
CA SER A 103 16.99 -5.80 -2.25
C SER A 103 18.19 -6.44 -2.96
N THR A 104 18.84 -5.71 -3.86
CA THR A 104 20.05 -6.16 -4.56
C THR A 104 21.25 -6.41 -3.63
N ASN A 105 21.30 -5.76 -2.45
CA ASN A 105 22.35 -6.04 -1.48
C ASN A 105 22.19 -7.41 -0.82
N LEU A 106 21.01 -8.03 -0.87
CA LEU A 106 20.77 -9.35 -0.29
C LEU A 106 21.59 -10.43 -1.01
N PHE A 107 21.88 -10.27 -2.31
CA PHE A 107 22.73 -11.19 -3.07
C PHE A 107 24.18 -11.26 -2.56
N LYS A 108 24.62 -10.30 -1.72
CA LYS A 108 25.93 -10.37 -1.06
C LYS A 108 25.98 -11.41 0.05
N TYR A 109 24.83 -11.81 0.57
CA TYR A 109 24.70 -12.61 1.79
C TYR A 109 23.90 -13.90 1.59
N TYR A 110 23.06 -13.94 0.55
CA TYR A 110 22.09 -15.01 0.30
C TYR A 110 22.09 -15.43 -1.16
N SER A 111 21.70 -16.68 -1.39
CA SER A 111 21.47 -17.23 -2.72
C SER A 111 20.35 -16.54 -3.49
N PRO A 112 20.37 -16.63 -4.84
CA PRO A 112 19.26 -16.12 -5.64
C PRO A 112 17.89 -16.67 -5.27
N LEU A 113 17.81 -17.93 -4.83
CA LEU A 113 16.54 -18.54 -4.43
C LEU A 113 15.98 -17.92 -3.15
N VAL A 114 16.82 -17.70 -2.13
CA VAL A 114 16.39 -17.02 -0.90
C VAL A 114 16.05 -15.57 -1.17
N VAL A 115 16.88 -14.85 -1.94
CA VAL A 115 16.57 -13.47 -2.33
C VAL A 115 15.21 -13.40 -3.04
N ALA A 116 14.93 -14.34 -3.97
CA ALA A 116 13.65 -14.41 -4.66
C ALA A 116 12.48 -14.69 -3.72
N ILE A 117 12.61 -15.59 -2.74
CA ILE A 117 11.54 -15.85 -1.76
C ILE A 117 11.29 -14.61 -0.90
N VAL A 118 12.34 -13.93 -0.44
CA VAL A 118 12.23 -12.72 0.38
C VAL A 118 11.57 -11.58 -0.39
N THR A 119 12.08 -11.24 -1.58
CA THR A 119 11.55 -10.12 -2.38
C THR A 119 10.13 -10.41 -2.87
N ASN A 120 9.86 -11.64 -3.32
CA ASN A 120 8.51 -12.04 -3.73
C ASN A 120 7.52 -11.98 -2.54
N THR A 121 7.92 -12.42 -1.34
CA THR A 121 7.05 -12.33 -0.17
C THR A 121 6.68 -10.89 0.17
N ILE A 122 7.63 -9.96 0.07
CA ILE A 122 7.39 -8.53 0.33
C ILE A 122 6.54 -7.92 -0.80
N GLN A 123 6.80 -8.27 -2.05
CA GLN A 123 5.97 -7.82 -3.17
C GLN A 123 4.53 -8.33 -3.06
N ILE A 124 4.33 -9.59 -2.65
CA ILE A 124 3.01 -10.16 -2.33
C ILE A 124 2.35 -9.38 -1.18
N ALA A 125 3.10 -9.00 -0.14
CA ALA A 125 2.56 -8.15 0.93
C ALA A 125 2.08 -6.79 0.39
N ALA A 126 2.85 -6.15 -0.49
CA ALA A 126 2.46 -4.90 -1.15
C ALA A 126 1.19 -5.07 -1.99
N ILE A 127 1.16 -6.12 -2.83
CA ILE A 127 0.02 -6.48 -3.68
C ILE A 127 -1.24 -6.68 -2.84
N HIS A 128 -1.20 -7.58 -1.85
CA HIS A 128 -2.36 -7.87 -1.03
C HIS A 128 -2.84 -6.65 -0.25
N THR A 129 -1.93 -5.80 0.25
CA THR A 129 -2.28 -4.55 0.92
C THR A 129 -3.06 -3.65 -0.04
N CYS A 130 -2.51 -3.40 -1.23
CA CYS A 130 -3.17 -2.56 -2.22
C CYS A 130 -4.55 -3.11 -2.62
N MET A 131 -4.65 -4.43 -2.86
CA MET A 131 -5.91 -5.09 -3.22
C MET A 131 -6.95 -5.00 -2.10
N VAL A 132 -6.56 -5.12 -0.83
CA VAL A 132 -7.46 -4.96 0.33
C VAL A 132 -8.03 -3.54 0.39
N PHE A 133 -7.23 -2.53 0.07
CA PHE A 133 -7.67 -1.14 -0.04
C PHE A 133 -8.38 -0.81 -1.37
N GLY A 134 -8.64 -1.80 -2.24
CA GLY A 134 -9.37 -1.61 -3.50
C GLY A 134 -8.52 -1.05 -4.65
N GLY A 135 -7.19 -1.16 -4.56
CA GLY A 135 -6.26 -0.83 -5.63
C GLY A 135 -6.11 -1.97 -6.64
N TYR A 136 -5.91 -1.63 -7.91
CA TYR A 136 -5.75 -2.54 -9.03
C TYR A 136 -4.29 -2.68 -9.44
N ILE A 137 -3.76 -3.90 -9.44
CA ILE A 137 -2.36 -4.16 -9.80
C ILE A 137 -2.21 -4.05 -11.32
N GLN A 138 -1.58 -2.97 -11.76
CA GLN A 138 -1.36 -2.71 -13.18
C GLN A 138 -0.17 -3.51 -13.70
N ARG A 139 0.97 -3.42 -13.01
CA ARG A 139 2.21 -4.01 -13.53
C ARG A 139 3.19 -4.34 -12.42
N LEU A 140 3.96 -5.41 -12.63
CA LEU A 140 5.12 -5.78 -11.81
C LEU A 140 6.40 -5.52 -12.62
N HIS A 141 7.39 -4.90 -12.01
CA HIS A 141 8.69 -4.61 -12.61
C HIS A 141 9.80 -5.01 -11.63
N GLY A 142 10.32 -6.23 -11.75
CA GLY A 142 11.22 -6.76 -10.72
C GLY A 142 10.49 -6.81 -9.38
N ASP A 143 11.04 -6.14 -8.37
CA ASP A 143 10.43 -5.96 -7.04
C ASP A 143 9.55 -4.70 -6.93
N GLY A 144 9.40 -3.94 -8.01
CA GLY A 144 8.50 -2.80 -8.11
C GLY A 144 7.06 -3.18 -8.51
N THR A 145 6.09 -2.39 -8.06
CA THR A 145 4.66 -2.62 -8.31
C THR A 145 3.97 -1.30 -8.67
N LEU A 146 3.36 -1.24 -9.86
CA LEU A 146 2.47 -0.16 -10.27
C LEU A 146 1.02 -0.54 -9.97
N VAL A 147 0.32 0.34 -9.27
CA VAL A 147 -1.05 0.15 -8.79
C VAL A 147 -1.90 1.36 -9.17
N TYR A 148 -3.14 1.09 -9.58
CA TYR A 148 -4.15 2.11 -9.83
C TYR A 148 -5.19 2.12 -8.71
N PHE A 149 -5.54 3.30 -8.20
CA PHE A 149 -6.70 3.50 -7.31
C PHE A 149 -7.70 4.42 -7.99
N GLY A 150 -8.98 4.02 -8.00
CA GLY A 150 -10.04 4.74 -8.69
C GLY A 150 -10.84 3.83 -9.62
N GLY A 151 -11.36 4.43 -10.69
CA GLY A 151 -12.31 3.79 -11.59
C GLY A 151 -13.72 4.37 -11.45
N LYS A 152 -14.63 3.87 -12.28
CA LYS A 152 -16.02 4.35 -12.42
C LYS A 152 -16.85 4.12 -11.17
N GLN A 153 -16.45 3.15 -10.34
CA GLN A 153 -17.17 2.74 -9.13
C GLN A 153 -16.63 3.37 -7.84
N GLN A 154 -15.61 4.22 -7.92
CA GLN A 154 -15.02 4.89 -6.76
C GLN A 154 -15.13 6.41 -6.93
N THR A 155 -15.24 7.14 -5.82
CA THR A 155 -15.11 8.60 -5.85
C THR A 155 -13.63 8.97 -5.79
N ARG A 156 -13.27 10.16 -6.31
CA ARG A 156 -11.88 10.66 -6.24
C ARG A 156 -11.38 10.76 -4.79
N SER A 157 -12.23 11.24 -3.88
CA SER A 157 -11.92 11.39 -2.45
C SER A 157 -11.68 10.04 -1.77
N ASP A 158 -12.55 9.05 -2.01
CA ASP A 158 -12.36 7.72 -1.42
C ASP A 158 -11.10 7.05 -1.98
N SER A 159 -10.85 7.23 -3.29
CA SER A 159 -9.71 6.63 -3.99
C SER A 159 -8.39 7.18 -3.48
N VAL A 160 -8.27 8.49 -3.27
CA VAL A 160 -7.05 9.09 -2.72
C VAL A 160 -6.81 8.64 -1.29
N GLN A 161 -7.84 8.61 -0.44
CA GLN A 161 -7.71 8.17 0.95
C GLN A 161 -7.29 6.70 1.05
N ARG A 162 -7.87 5.82 0.23
CA ARG A 162 -7.48 4.40 0.14
C ARG A 162 -6.06 4.22 -0.36
N CYS A 163 -5.66 4.98 -1.37
CA CYS A 163 -4.30 4.97 -1.91
C CYS A 163 -3.27 5.36 -0.84
N LEU A 164 -3.47 6.49 -0.17
CA LEU A 164 -2.59 6.98 0.91
C LEU A 164 -2.57 6.02 2.09
N SER A 165 -3.71 5.46 2.49
CA SER A 165 -3.80 4.45 3.57
C SER A 165 -3.03 3.17 3.25
N ALA A 166 -3.19 2.63 2.04
CA ALA A 166 -2.47 1.44 1.60
C ALA A 166 -0.95 1.68 1.59
N ALA A 167 -0.53 2.80 1.00
CA ALA A 167 0.87 3.19 0.92
C ALA A 167 1.49 3.34 2.31
N SER A 168 0.78 4.00 3.21
CA SER A 168 1.24 4.25 4.57
C SER A 168 1.33 2.95 5.37
N LEU A 169 0.29 2.10 5.34
CA LEU A 169 0.29 0.83 6.08
C LEU A 169 1.39 -0.11 5.61
N PHE A 170 1.63 -0.22 4.30
CA PHE A 170 2.73 -1.01 3.77
C PHE A 170 4.10 -0.41 4.15
N THR A 171 4.22 0.92 4.13
CA THR A 171 5.45 1.60 4.55
C THR A 171 5.75 1.39 6.03
N HIS A 172 4.72 1.36 6.89
CA HIS A 172 4.87 1.02 8.30
C HIS A 172 5.50 -0.37 8.46
N PHE A 173 4.92 -1.40 7.83
CA PHE A 173 5.44 -2.78 7.84
C PHE A 173 6.92 -2.86 7.44
N MET A 174 7.32 -2.12 6.40
CA MET A 174 8.72 -2.06 5.97
C MET A 174 9.62 -1.37 6.99
N LYS A 175 9.15 -0.27 7.59
CA LYS A 175 9.91 0.52 8.58
C LYS A 175 10.04 -0.18 9.93
N THR A 176 9.08 -1.02 10.32
CA THR A 176 9.03 -1.66 11.64
C THR A 176 9.39 -3.14 11.57
N ASP A 177 8.50 -3.98 11.05
CA ASP A 177 8.62 -5.45 11.11
C ASP A 177 9.83 -5.96 10.31
N ILE A 178 9.96 -5.53 9.05
CA ILE A 178 11.07 -5.91 8.19
C ILE A 178 12.38 -5.37 8.75
N LYS A 179 12.45 -4.07 9.04
CA LYS A 179 13.66 -3.46 9.60
C LYS A 179 14.14 -4.18 10.86
N SER A 180 13.25 -4.35 11.85
CA SER A 180 13.60 -4.97 13.14
C SER A 180 14.07 -6.41 12.97
N PHE A 181 13.42 -7.16 12.07
CA PHE A 181 13.82 -8.54 11.78
C PHE A 181 15.21 -8.60 11.15
N PHE A 182 15.49 -7.77 10.14
CA PHE A 182 16.81 -7.73 9.49
C PHE A 182 17.92 -7.27 10.46
N GLU A 183 17.67 -6.24 11.27
CA GLU A 183 18.62 -5.75 12.28
C GLU A 183 18.94 -6.81 13.34
N SER A 184 17.93 -7.58 13.80
CA SER A 184 18.13 -8.69 14.75
C SER A 184 19.05 -9.81 14.24
N ARG A 185 19.28 -9.85 12.92
CA ARG A 185 20.15 -10.81 12.23
C ARG A 185 21.46 -10.19 11.76
N GLY A 186 21.72 -8.92 12.09
CA GLY A 186 22.91 -8.18 11.61
C GLY A 186 22.90 -7.91 10.11
N ILE A 187 21.73 -7.95 9.46
CA ILE A 187 21.59 -7.72 8.01
C ILE A 187 21.20 -6.25 7.81
N LYS A 188 21.82 -5.60 6.82
CA LYS A 188 21.41 -4.25 6.42
C LYS A 188 19.94 -4.26 5.98
N PRO A 189 19.05 -3.44 6.59
CA PRO A 189 17.65 -3.40 6.22
C PRO A 189 17.42 -2.95 4.78
N ILE A 190 16.40 -3.54 4.18
CA ILE A 190 15.77 -3.03 2.96
C ILE A 190 14.63 -2.09 3.35
N TYR A 191 14.25 -1.20 2.45
CA TYR A 191 13.20 -0.21 2.69
C TYR A 191 12.37 0.01 1.45
N THR A 192 11.15 0.50 1.62
CA THR A 192 10.31 0.89 0.48
C THR A 192 10.51 2.35 0.12
N ARG A 193 10.17 2.69 -1.11
CA ARG A 193 9.98 4.06 -1.59
C ARG A 193 8.73 4.06 -2.43
N ILE A 194 7.85 5.04 -2.22
CA ILE A 194 6.56 5.10 -2.92
C ILE A 194 6.41 6.48 -3.56
N GLY A 195 5.92 6.49 -4.80
CA GLY A 195 5.51 7.69 -5.51
C GLY A 195 4.05 7.58 -5.93
N ILE A 196 3.27 8.65 -5.73
CA ILE A 196 1.84 8.66 -6.01
C ILE A 196 1.49 9.93 -6.78
N ASP A 197 0.74 9.81 -7.85
CA ASP A 197 0.17 10.97 -8.52
C ASP A 197 -1.29 10.76 -8.92
N TYR A 198 -1.97 11.85 -9.22
CA TYR A 198 -3.35 11.85 -9.68
C TYR A 198 -3.45 12.55 -11.04
N GLY A 199 -4.07 11.88 -12.01
CA GLY A 199 -4.54 12.52 -13.23
C GLY A 199 -6.06 12.61 -13.23
N ASN A 200 -6.60 13.75 -13.65
CA ASN A 200 -8.04 13.95 -13.81
C ASN A 200 -8.55 13.31 -15.11
N ASP A 201 -9.86 13.36 -15.35
CA ASP A 201 -10.49 12.72 -16.52
C ASP A 201 -9.79 13.11 -17.84
N ASP A 202 -9.58 14.41 -18.07
CA ASP A 202 -8.98 14.91 -19.32
C ASP A 202 -7.46 14.66 -19.43
N ASP A 203 -6.79 14.29 -18.33
CA ASP A 203 -5.34 14.06 -18.29
C ASP A 203 -4.96 12.58 -18.39
N VAL A 204 -5.95 11.68 -18.45
CA VAL A 204 -5.75 10.23 -18.36
C VAL A 204 -6.51 9.53 -19.48
N LEU A 205 -5.77 9.22 -20.55
CA LEU A 205 -6.28 8.41 -21.65
C LEU A 205 -6.06 6.93 -21.35
N TRP A 206 -7.13 6.16 -21.16
CA TRP A 206 -7.13 4.71 -21.12
C TRP A 206 -7.12 4.14 -22.53
N MET A 207 -6.25 3.16 -22.76
CA MET A 207 -6.10 2.48 -24.04
C MET A 207 -5.49 1.10 -23.87
N LEU A 208 -5.63 0.25 -24.89
CA LEU A 208 -4.81 -0.96 -25.02
C LEU A 208 -3.41 -0.58 -25.51
N ALA A 209 -2.39 -0.97 -24.76
CA ALA A 209 -1.00 -0.83 -25.16
C ALA A 209 -0.34 -2.22 -25.32
N GLY A 210 0.44 -2.40 -26.40
CA GLY A 210 1.12 -3.66 -26.71
C GLY A 210 0.54 -4.36 -27.94
N ALA A 211 0.81 -5.66 -28.07
CA ALA A 211 0.43 -6.45 -29.24
C ALA A 211 -0.06 -7.85 -28.87
N GLY A 212 -1.25 -8.23 -29.34
CA GLY A 212 -1.86 -9.53 -29.05
C GLY A 212 -1.99 -9.77 -27.54
N GLU A 213 -1.57 -10.94 -27.05
CA GLU A 213 -1.56 -11.24 -25.61
C GLU A 213 -0.42 -10.57 -24.83
N ALA A 214 0.60 -10.03 -25.51
CA ALA A 214 1.60 -9.17 -24.91
C ALA A 214 1.08 -7.72 -24.86
N SER A 215 -0.07 -7.52 -24.22
CA SER A 215 -0.76 -6.23 -24.10
C SER A 215 -1.36 -6.04 -22.71
N GLU A 216 -1.58 -4.77 -22.36
CA GLU A 216 -2.27 -4.35 -21.14
C GLU A 216 -3.21 -3.19 -21.44
N VAL A 217 -4.34 -3.14 -20.74
CA VAL A 217 -5.17 -1.93 -20.71
C VAL A 217 -4.54 -1.00 -19.68
N THR A 218 -4.08 0.16 -20.12
CA THR A 218 -3.26 1.07 -19.33
C THR A 218 -3.55 2.52 -19.67
N THR A 219 -2.92 3.42 -18.93
CA THR A 219 -3.10 4.86 -19.11
C THR A 219 -1.93 5.49 -19.85
N CYS A 220 -2.22 6.34 -20.83
CA CYS A 220 -1.31 7.36 -21.32
C CYS A 220 -1.60 8.66 -20.56
N SER A 221 -0.75 9.00 -19.60
CA SER A 221 -0.88 10.19 -18.76
C SER A 221 0.47 10.70 -18.28
N LEU A 222 0.60 12.03 -18.17
CA LEU A 222 1.73 12.65 -17.48
C LEU A 222 1.80 12.13 -16.04
N HIS A 223 0.68 12.08 -15.33
CA HIS A 223 0.62 11.74 -13.91
C HIS A 223 1.01 10.29 -13.64
N THR A 224 0.55 9.35 -14.47
CA THR A 224 1.04 7.96 -14.43
C THR A 224 2.54 7.88 -14.64
N SER A 225 3.08 8.68 -15.57
CA SER A 225 4.51 8.72 -15.87
C SER A 225 5.35 9.40 -14.78
N LEU A 226 4.76 10.25 -13.95
CA LEU A 226 5.44 10.96 -12.87
C LEU A 226 5.51 10.17 -11.57
N ALA A 227 4.57 9.25 -11.30
CA ALA A 227 4.57 8.46 -10.07
C ALA A 227 5.91 7.70 -9.82
N PRO A 228 6.53 7.00 -10.80
CA PRO A 228 7.86 6.41 -10.60
C PRO A 228 8.98 7.44 -10.39
N LYS A 229 8.87 8.65 -10.97
CA LYS A 229 9.85 9.72 -10.78
C LYS A 229 9.76 10.32 -9.37
N MET A 230 8.54 10.45 -8.84
CA MET A 230 8.29 10.84 -7.44
C MET A 230 8.86 9.79 -6.49
N GLN A 231 8.63 8.51 -6.77
CA GLN A 231 9.21 7.41 -6.02
C GLN A 231 10.74 7.52 -5.93
N ALA A 232 11.41 7.88 -7.02
CA ALA A 232 12.86 8.04 -7.04
C ALA A 232 13.36 9.13 -6.06
N ASN A 233 12.58 10.20 -5.85
CA ASN A 233 12.88 11.29 -4.92
C ASN A 233 12.54 10.99 -3.45
N ALA A 234 11.79 9.93 -3.19
CA ALA A 234 11.41 9.54 -1.83
C ALA A 234 12.64 9.12 -0.99
N LYS A 235 12.66 9.54 0.28
CA LYS A 235 13.60 9.00 1.28
C LYS A 235 13.32 7.51 1.56
N GLY A 236 14.22 6.80 2.22
CA GLY A 236 13.96 5.42 2.64
C GLY A 236 12.73 5.35 3.56
N ASN A 237 11.78 4.46 3.25
CA ASN A 237 10.43 4.42 3.84
C ASN A 237 9.68 5.76 3.73
N GLY A 238 9.87 6.47 2.61
CA GLY A 238 9.19 7.72 2.28
C GLY A 238 8.13 7.52 1.20
N ILE A 239 7.15 8.41 1.22
CA ILE A 239 6.08 8.51 0.22
C ILE A 239 6.15 9.93 -0.35
N VAL A 240 6.26 10.05 -1.67
CA VAL A 240 6.21 11.34 -2.37
C VAL A 240 4.96 11.39 -3.22
N VAL A 241 4.22 12.50 -3.13
CA VAL A 241 2.98 12.70 -3.87
C VAL A 241 3.08 13.90 -4.82
N GLY A 242 2.33 13.87 -5.92
CA GLY A 242 2.19 15.01 -6.81
C GLY A 242 1.26 16.09 -6.29
N ASP A 243 1.40 17.30 -6.84
CA ASP A 243 0.59 18.47 -6.49
C ASP A 243 -0.92 18.24 -6.63
N ASN A 244 -1.33 17.46 -7.63
CA ASN A 244 -2.73 17.11 -7.81
C ASN A 244 -3.30 16.27 -6.66
N VAL A 245 -2.48 15.44 -6.00
CA VAL A 245 -2.92 14.68 -4.82
C VAL A 245 -3.20 15.63 -3.65
N VAL A 246 -2.35 16.64 -3.46
CA VAL A 246 -2.53 17.67 -2.43
C VAL A 246 -3.81 18.48 -2.67
N GLY A 247 -4.12 18.78 -3.93
CA GLY A 247 -5.38 19.45 -4.30
C GLY A 247 -6.64 18.63 -3.98
N LEU A 248 -6.56 17.30 -4.00
CA LEU A 248 -7.68 16.41 -3.70
C LEU A 248 -7.83 16.05 -2.23
N PHE A 249 -6.72 16.01 -1.48
CA PHE A 249 -6.71 15.71 -0.06
C PHE A 249 -5.97 16.80 0.72
N PRO A 250 -6.53 18.02 0.87
CA PRO A 250 -5.85 19.09 1.60
C PRO A 250 -5.70 18.73 3.07
N SER A 251 -4.46 18.66 3.55
CA SER A 251 -4.13 18.35 4.95
C SER A 251 -2.75 18.91 5.31
N GLU A 252 -2.39 18.85 6.59
CA GLU A 252 -1.08 19.27 7.10
C GLU A 252 0.06 18.29 6.81
N PHE A 253 -0.21 17.15 6.15
CA PHE A 253 0.77 16.07 5.97
C PHE A 253 1.76 16.28 4.82
N TYR A 254 1.82 17.46 4.20
CA TYR A 254 2.66 17.67 3.01
C TYR A 254 3.78 18.67 3.26
N SER A 255 4.98 18.31 2.82
CA SER A 255 6.14 19.19 2.80
C SER A 255 6.77 19.16 1.41
N PRO A 256 7.06 20.31 0.76
CA PRO A 256 7.67 20.32 -0.56
C PRO A 256 8.97 19.53 -0.58
N VAL A 257 9.17 18.66 -1.57
CA VAL A 257 10.42 17.87 -1.69
C VAL A 257 11.65 18.79 -1.80
N ALA A 258 11.49 19.95 -2.44
CA ALA A 258 12.54 20.97 -2.55
C ALA A 258 13.03 21.50 -1.19
N ALA A 259 12.20 21.46 -0.13
CA ALA A 259 12.63 21.87 1.20
C ALA A 259 13.77 20.97 1.74
N ARG A 260 13.83 19.72 1.28
CA ARG A 260 14.88 18.75 1.64
C ARG A 260 15.96 18.62 0.57
N LEU A 261 15.59 18.66 -0.71
CA LEU A 261 16.49 18.37 -1.82
C LEU A 261 17.06 19.61 -2.53
N GLY A 262 16.55 20.81 -2.27
CA GLY A 262 16.97 22.05 -2.97
C GLY A 262 15.99 22.52 -4.05
N GLU A 263 16.13 23.78 -4.47
CA GLU A 263 15.23 24.44 -5.43
C GLU A 263 15.25 23.79 -6.83
N GLU A 264 16.31 23.07 -7.19
CA GLU A 264 16.38 22.30 -8.44
C GLU A 264 15.31 21.19 -8.49
N HIS A 265 14.86 20.70 -7.34
CA HIS A 265 13.80 19.71 -7.20
C HIS A 265 12.39 20.30 -7.03
N ARG A 266 12.24 21.64 -7.12
CA ARG A 266 10.96 22.33 -6.97
C ARG A 266 9.92 21.92 -7.99
N TYR A 267 10.33 21.61 -9.21
CA TYR A 267 9.42 21.16 -10.25
C TYR A 267 9.93 19.85 -10.85
N ILE A 268 9.12 18.80 -10.72
CA ILE A 268 9.40 17.49 -11.30
C ILE A 268 9.08 17.45 -12.81
N PHE A 269 8.25 18.38 -13.27
CA PHE A 269 7.94 18.56 -14.68
C PHE A 269 7.74 20.04 -14.99
N ARG A 270 8.27 20.49 -16.14
CA ARG A 270 8.13 21.86 -16.63
C ARG A 270 7.77 21.83 -18.10
N ASN A 271 6.78 22.62 -18.48
CA ASN A 271 6.42 22.92 -19.85
C ASN A 271 6.35 24.44 -20.01
N GLN A 272 7.45 25.02 -20.47
CA GLN A 272 7.59 26.47 -20.64
C GLN A 272 6.58 27.04 -21.65
N ALA A 273 6.33 26.31 -22.75
CA ALA A 273 5.40 26.75 -23.79
C ALA A 273 3.95 26.87 -23.28
N LYS A 274 3.57 26.07 -22.28
CA LYS A 274 2.25 26.12 -21.64
C LYS A 274 2.25 26.87 -20.30
N ASN A 275 3.37 27.50 -19.92
CA ASN A 275 3.58 28.09 -18.59
C ASN A 275 3.15 27.16 -17.44
N PHE A 276 3.43 25.87 -17.58
CA PHE A 276 3.01 24.83 -16.64
C PHE A 276 4.22 24.25 -15.92
N ASN A 277 4.22 24.35 -14.59
CA ASN A 277 5.24 23.75 -13.75
C ASN A 277 4.56 22.90 -12.68
N TYR A 278 4.97 21.64 -12.57
CA TYR A 278 4.36 20.66 -11.68
C TYR A 278 5.33 20.25 -10.58
N THR A 279 4.85 20.21 -9.33
CA THR A 279 5.65 19.98 -8.12
C THR A 279 5.28 18.66 -7.43
N GLN A 280 5.96 18.36 -6.33
CA GLN A 280 5.85 17.14 -5.54
C GLN A 280 6.15 17.42 -4.06
N TYR A 281 5.58 16.58 -3.18
CA TYR A 281 5.64 16.75 -1.73
C TYR A 281 6.01 15.42 -1.06
N ASP A 282 6.90 15.48 -0.07
CA ASP A 282 7.04 14.41 0.91
C ASP A 282 5.72 14.36 1.72
N PHE A 283 5.10 13.18 1.81
CA PHE A 283 3.89 12.93 2.60
C PHE A 283 4.24 12.35 3.97
N ASP A 284 3.79 13.00 5.04
CA ASP A 284 3.92 12.58 6.43
C ASP A 284 2.93 11.46 6.78
N TRP A 285 3.23 10.30 6.22
CA TRP A 285 2.45 9.09 6.39
C TRP A 285 2.41 8.60 7.85
N GLU A 286 3.42 8.96 8.66
CA GLU A 286 3.48 8.54 10.06
C GLU A 286 2.40 9.25 10.85
N THR A 287 2.38 10.58 10.80
CA THR A 287 1.33 11.39 11.44
C THR A 287 -0.05 11.01 10.88
N TYR A 288 -0.17 10.84 9.56
CA TYR A 288 -1.42 10.40 8.92
C TYR A 288 -1.95 9.08 9.49
N LEU A 289 -1.10 8.05 9.64
CA LEU A 289 -1.52 6.77 10.22
C LEU A 289 -1.90 6.90 11.69
N VAL A 290 -1.15 7.67 12.49
CA VAL A 290 -1.45 7.85 13.91
C VAL A 290 -2.81 8.52 14.12
N GLN A 291 -3.15 9.49 13.26
CA GLN A 291 -4.44 10.19 13.30
C GLN A 291 -5.60 9.34 12.73
N ASN A 292 -5.31 8.20 12.08
CA ASN A 292 -6.36 7.35 11.52
C ASN A 292 -7.21 6.71 12.64
N GLU A 293 -8.54 6.79 12.50
CA GLU A 293 -9.49 6.30 13.51
C GLU A 293 -9.37 4.80 13.79
N HIS A 294 -8.90 4.02 12.82
CA HIS A 294 -8.72 2.58 12.92
C HIS A 294 -7.35 2.16 13.47
N ILE A 295 -6.49 3.11 13.83
CA ILE A 295 -5.14 2.85 14.35
C ILE A 295 -5.01 3.31 15.80
N ALA A 296 -4.41 2.46 16.63
CA ALA A 296 -3.91 2.74 17.98
C ALA A 296 -2.39 2.57 17.97
N THR A 297 -1.65 3.62 18.30
CA THR A 297 -0.20 3.51 18.53
C THR A 297 0.09 3.18 19.98
N ASN A 298 0.98 2.21 20.22
CA ASN A 298 1.59 2.04 21.52
C ASN A 298 2.65 3.13 21.74
N HIS A 299 2.45 3.97 22.76
CA HIS A 299 3.30 5.13 23.05
C HIS A 299 4.72 4.77 23.50
N PHE A 300 5.01 3.53 23.89
CA PHE A 300 6.31 3.12 24.45
C PHE A 300 7.30 2.61 23.39
N ASN A 301 6.81 1.94 22.34
CA ASN A 301 7.63 1.29 21.31
C ASN A 301 7.27 1.73 19.88
N GLY A 302 6.25 2.59 19.72
CA GLY A 302 5.78 3.06 18.41
C GLY A 302 5.08 2.01 17.57
N THR A 303 4.73 0.83 18.12
CA THR A 303 4.02 -0.19 17.34
C THR A 303 2.58 0.24 17.10
N ILE A 304 2.17 0.21 15.83
CA ILE A 304 0.77 0.43 15.44
C ILE A 304 -0.01 -0.87 15.66
N HIS A 305 -1.06 -0.77 16.46
CA HIS A 305 -2.12 -1.76 16.58
C HIS A 305 -3.36 -1.24 15.85
N ILE A 306 -4.06 -2.12 15.14
CA ILE A 306 -5.37 -1.74 14.58
C ILE A 306 -6.42 -1.82 15.67
N LYS A 307 -7.19 -0.74 15.82
CA LYS A 307 -8.39 -0.70 16.66
C LYS A 307 -9.48 -1.52 15.97
N PRO A 308 -10.09 -2.51 16.63
CA PRO A 308 -11.26 -3.17 16.08
C PRO A 308 -12.38 -2.16 15.90
N ARG A 309 -13.21 -2.36 14.87
CA ARG A 309 -14.37 -1.50 14.60
C ARG A 309 -15.26 -1.42 15.83
N GLN A 310 -15.46 -0.22 16.38
CA GLN A 310 -16.53 -0.02 17.34
C GLN A 310 -17.86 -0.10 16.59
N VAL A 311 -18.55 -1.23 16.69
CA VAL A 311 -19.97 -1.31 16.30
C VAL A 311 -20.70 -0.36 17.24
N LYS A 312 -21.13 0.81 16.74
CA LYS A 312 -22.11 1.63 17.46
C LYS A 312 -23.35 0.75 17.63
N VAL A 313 -23.51 0.20 18.83
CA VAL A 313 -24.79 -0.39 19.24
C VAL A 313 -25.76 0.78 19.25
N VAL A 314 -26.57 0.91 18.20
CA VAL A 314 -27.76 1.76 18.23
C VAL A 314 -28.67 1.08 19.24
N GLN A 315 -28.61 1.51 20.50
CA GLN A 315 -29.59 1.09 21.48
C GLN A 315 -30.96 1.52 20.93
N PRO A 316 -31.94 0.59 20.84
CA PRO A 316 -33.30 0.97 20.53
C PRO A 316 -33.75 1.99 21.58
N THR A 317 -34.07 3.21 21.17
CA THR A 317 -34.58 4.27 22.06
C THR A 317 -35.96 3.96 22.63
N THR A 318 -36.53 2.78 22.35
CA THR A 318 -37.84 2.33 22.80
C THR A 318 -37.93 2.04 24.29
N GLY A 319 -36.81 1.94 25.02
CA GLY A 319 -36.80 1.68 26.47
C GLY A 319 -36.64 2.91 27.38
N LEU A 320 -36.28 4.08 26.85
CA LEU A 320 -35.97 5.27 27.68
C LEU A 320 -37.20 6.16 27.95
N ALA A 321 -38.29 5.98 27.19
CA ALA A 321 -39.51 6.76 27.38
C ALA A 321 -40.33 6.34 28.61
N SER A 322 -40.23 5.08 29.06
CA SER A 322 -41.05 4.55 30.16
C SER A 322 -40.49 4.83 31.56
N ILE A 323 -39.20 5.13 31.68
CA ILE A 323 -38.54 5.39 32.99
C ILE A 323 -38.70 6.85 33.41
N ALA A 324 -38.80 7.78 32.46
CA ALA A 324 -39.02 9.21 32.74
C ALA A 324 -40.46 9.56 33.19
N ALA A 325 -41.40 8.61 33.16
CA ALA A 325 -42.79 8.83 33.51
C ALA A 325 -43.13 8.58 35.01
N VAL A 326 -42.18 8.09 35.82
CA VAL A 326 -42.48 7.63 37.20
C VAL A 326 -41.68 8.36 38.29
N SER A 327 -40.91 9.41 37.97
CA SER A 327 -40.32 10.25 39.03
C SER A 327 -41.33 11.31 39.49
N ASN A 328 -42.24 10.95 40.39
CA ASN A 328 -43.00 11.91 41.18
C ASN A 328 -42.14 12.38 42.36
N PRO A 329 -41.76 13.67 42.47
CA PRO A 329 -41.04 14.16 43.65
C PRO A 329 -41.98 14.19 44.85
N TYR A 330 -41.60 13.49 45.93
CA TYR A 330 -42.20 13.66 47.25
C TYR A 330 -41.82 15.05 47.80
N TYR A 331 -42.68 16.04 47.59
CA TYR A 331 -42.73 17.21 48.46
C TYR A 331 -44.08 17.22 49.17
N GLY A 332 -44.04 16.80 50.44
CA GLY A 332 -45.15 16.93 51.37
C GLY A 332 -45.40 18.41 51.66
N ASN A 333 -46.68 18.79 51.56
CA ASN A 333 -47.21 20.06 52.04
C ASN A 333 -47.11 20.14 53.58
N GLN A 334 -46.39 21.14 54.07
CA GLN A 334 -46.69 21.95 55.27
C GLN A 334 -46.18 23.36 54.90
N VAL A 335 -46.94 24.46 54.94
CA VAL A 335 -47.66 25.04 56.08
C VAL A 335 -48.82 25.91 55.55
N GLY A 336 -49.94 25.88 56.28
CA GLY A 336 -51.13 26.71 56.14
C GLY A 336 -52.21 26.17 57.05
#